data_AF-J9Y0K5-F1
#
_entry.id   AF-J9Y0K5-F1
#
_cell.length_a   1.000
_cell.length_b   1.000
_cell.length_c   1.000
_cell.angle_alpha   90.00
_cell.angle_beta   90.00
_cell.angle_gamma   90.00
#
_symmetry.space_group_name_H-M   'P 1'
#
loop_
_entity.id
_entity.type
_entity.pdbx_description
1 polymer ?
#
loop_
_entity_poly.entity_id
_entity_poly.type
_entity_poly.pdbx_seq_one_letter_code
_entity_poly.pdbx_strand_id
1 'polypeptide(L)'
;KTLGFRQATATSISLGIDDLLTIPSKGWLVQDAEQQSLILEKHHHYGNVHAVEKLRLSIEIWYATSEYLRQEMNPNFRMTDPFNPVHMMSFSGARGNASQVHQLVGMRGLMSDPQGQMIDLPIQSNLREGLSLTEYIISCYGARKGVVDTAVRTSDAGYLTRRLVEVVQHIVVRRTDCGTTRGISVSPRNGMMPERIFIQTLIGRVLADDIYIGTRCVAIRNQDIGIGLVNRFI
;
A
#
# COMPACT_ATOMS: atom_id res chain seq x y z
N LYS A 1 5.25 26.88 3.43
CA LYS A 1 5.68 26.53 2.04
C LYS A 1 7.02 27.18 1.68
N THR A 2 7.15 28.50 1.70
CA THR A 2 8.39 29.22 1.34
C THR A 2 9.63 28.78 2.12
N LEU A 3 9.51 28.58 3.44
CA LEU A 3 10.59 28.03 4.25
C LEU A 3 11.03 26.64 3.76
N GLY A 4 10.08 25.77 3.44
CA GLY A 4 10.35 24.41 2.94
C GLY A 4 11.11 24.42 1.61
N PHE A 5 10.70 25.27 0.66
CA PHE A 5 11.43 25.41 -0.61
C PHE A 5 12.85 25.96 -0.41
N ARG A 6 13.00 27.00 0.43
CA ARG A 6 14.33 27.57 0.73
C ARG A 6 15.27 26.54 1.35
N GLN A 7 14.78 25.74 2.30
CA GLN A 7 15.56 24.69 2.94
C GLN A 7 15.87 23.54 1.98
N ALA A 8 14.91 23.10 1.16
CA ALA A 8 15.15 22.05 0.17
C ALA A 8 16.19 22.45 -0.90
N THR A 9 16.23 23.73 -1.30
CA THR A 9 17.28 24.25 -2.17
C THR A 9 18.62 24.32 -1.44
N ALA A 10 18.64 24.75 -0.17
CA ALA A 10 19.87 24.82 0.61
C ALA A 10 20.50 23.44 0.86
N THR A 11 19.68 22.41 1.11
CA THR A 11 20.18 21.03 1.31
C THR A 11 20.70 20.40 0.03
N SER A 12 20.34 20.91 -1.16
CA SER A 12 20.88 20.50 -2.46
C SER A 12 20.93 18.97 -2.67
N ILE A 13 19.86 18.28 -2.25
CA ILE A 13 19.78 16.82 -2.35
C ILE A 13 19.74 16.43 -3.84
N SER A 14 20.70 15.62 -4.27
CA SER A 14 20.77 15.03 -5.61
C SER A 14 20.61 13.52 -5.52
N LEU A 15 20.42 12.85 -6.67
CA LEU A 15 20.35 11.40 -6.78
C LEU A 15 21.35 10.95 -7.85
N GLY A 16 22.33 10.15 -7.45
CA GLY A 16 23.27 9.46 -8.32
C GLY A 16 23.02 7.95 -8.36
N ILE A 17 23.76 7.26 -9.24
CA ILE A 17 23.75 5.79 -9.28
C ILE A 17 24.38 5.20 -8.01
N ASP A 18 25.34 5.89 -7.40
CA ASP A 18 26.03 5.43 -6.20
C ASP A 18 25.12 5.38 -4.99
N ASP A 19 24.10 6.25 -4.94
CA ASP A 19 23.10 6.29 -3.86
C ASP A 19 22.21 5.03 -3.83
N LEU A 20 22.15 4.27 -4.92
CA LEU A 20 21.32 3.06 -5.04
C LEU A 20 21.97 1.84 -4.34
N LEU A 21 22.25 1.92 -3.06
CA LEU A 21 22.99 0.87 -2.34
C LEU A 21 22.23 -0.45 -2.28
N THR A 22 22.77 -1.48 -2.95
CA THR A 22 22.26 -2.86 -2.90
C THR A 22 22.49 -3.47 -1.52
N ILE A 23 21.53 -4.26 -1.04
CA ILE A 23 21.62 -4.92 0.27
C ILE A 23 22.67 -6.04 0.19
N PRO A 24 23.65 -6.09 1.12
CA PRO A 24 24.68 -7.13 1.12
C PRO A 24 24.11 -8.55 1.23
N SER A 25 22.95 -8.71 1.89
CA SER A 25 22.28 -10.00 2.06
C SER A 25 21.64 -10.55 0.78
N LYS A 26 21.48 -9.74 -0.26
CA LYS A 26 20.81 -10.15 -1.50
C LYS A 26 21.41 -11.41 -2.12
N GLY A 27 22.74 -11.46 -2.25
CA GLY A 27 23.41 -12.55 -2.95
C GLY A 27 23.11 -13.92 -2.35
N TRP A 28 23.22 -14.06 -1.03
CA TRP A 28 22.98 -15.34 -0.37
C TRP A 28 21.49 -15.70 -0.31
N LEU A 29 20.60 -14.70 -0.17
CA LEU A 29 19.14 -14.92 -0.16
C LEU A 29 18.62 -15.44 -1.50
N VAL A 30 19.10 -14.86 -2.60
CA VAL A 30 18.75 -15.32 -3.95
C VAL A 30 19.30 -16.72 -4.17
N GLN A 31 20.55 -16.98 -3.77
CA GLN A 31 21.16 -18.31 -3.90
C GLN A 31 20.42 -19.39 -3.09
N ASP A 32 19.97 -19.07 -1.87
CA ASP A 32 19.16 -19.98 -1.05
C ASP A 32 17.81 -20.28 -1.74
N ALA A 33 17.13 -19.27 -2.27
CA ALA A 33 15.87 -19.46 -3.00
C ALA A 33 16.05 -20.30 -4.29
N GLU A 34 17.17 -20.14 -5.00
CA GLU A 34 17.51 -20.97 -6.16
C GLU A 34 17.76 -22.43 -5.76
N GLN A 35 18.45 -22.67 -4.65
CA GLN A 35 18.68 -24.03 -4.14
C GLN A 35 17.37 -24.71 -3.74
N GLN A 36 16.48 -24.00 -3.06
CA GLN A 36 15.15 -24.50 -2.72
C GLN A 36 14.33 -24.82 -3.99
N SER A 37 14.39 -23.94 -4.99
CA SER A 37 13.73 -24.15 -6.28
C SER A 37 14.25 -25.41 -7.01
N LEU A 38 15.57 -25.64 -6.98
CA LEU A 38 16.20 -26.84 -7.55
C LEU A 38 15.77 -28.12 -6.83
N ILE A 39 15.64 -28.08 -5.50
CA ILE A 39 15.16 -29.20 -4.70
C ILE A 39 13.70 -29.52 -5.07
N LEU A 40 12.84 -28.51 -5.18
CA LEU A 40 11.45 -28.67 -5.63
C LEU A 40 11.36 -29.28 -7.03
N GLU A 41 12.24 -28.87 -7.95
CA GLU A 41 12.31 -29.44 -9.29
C GLU A 41 12.67 -30.93 -9.27
N LYS A 42 13.63 -31.34 -8.42
CA LYS A 42 13.96 -32.76 -8.23
C LYS A 42 12.78 -33.55 -7.64
N HIS A 43 12.08 -33.01 -6.64
CA HIS A 43 10.91 -33.68 -6.07
C HIS A 43 9.79 -33.86 -7.09
N HIS A 44 9.59 -32.88 -7.97
CA HIS A 44 8.65 -32.98 -9.09
C HIS A 44 9.08 -34.08 -10.07
N HIS A 45 10.37 -34.13 -10.44
CA HIS A 45 10.92 -35.15 -11.33
C HIS A 45 10.79 -36.57 -10.75
N TYR A 46 10.88 -36.72 -9.43
CA TYR A 46 10.65 -38.01 -8.74
C TYR A 46 9.17 -38.37 -8.55
N GLY A 47 8.23 -37.51 -8.97
CA GLY A 47 6.80 -37.75 -8.83
C GLY A 47 6.25 -37.49 -7.42
N ASN A 48 7.03 -36.86 -6.53
CA ASN A 48 6.62 -36.59 -5.15
C ASN A 48 5.72 -35.35 -5.03
N VAL A 49 5.76 -34.43 -6.00
CA VAL A 49 5.04 -33.14 -5.97
C VAL A 49 4.34 -32.91 -7.30
N HIS A 50 3.08 -32.50 -7.25
CA HIS A 50 2.31 -32.21 -8.46
C HIS A 50 2.71 -30.85 -9.07
N ALA A 51 2.49 -30.67 -10.38
CA ALA A 51 2.91 -29.44 -11.09
C ALA A 51 2.29 -28.16 -10.49
N VAL A 52 1.02 -28.23 -10.07
CA VAL A 52 0.32 -27.10 -9.43
C VAL A 52 0.92 -26.75 -8.06
N GLU A 53 1.29 -27.77 -7.27
CA GLU A 53 1.92 -27.58 -5.97
C GLU A 53 3.32 -27.01 -6.11
N LYS A 54 4.10 -27.50 -7.09
CA LYS A 54 5.41 -26.94 -7.44
C LYS A 54 5.32 -25.44 -7.72
N LEU A 55 4.38 -25.04 -8.60
CA LEU A 55 4.20 -23.63 -8.95
C LEU A 55 3.85 -22.79 -7.73
N ARG A 56 2.91 -23.25 -6.90
CA ARG A 56 2.51 -22.53 -5.69
C ARG A 56 3.67 -22.36 -4.72
N LEU A 57 4.43 -23.41 -4.46
CA LEU A 57 5.58 -23.38 -3.54
C LEU A 57 6.70 -22.49 -4.07
N SER A 58 6.99 -22.54 -5.38
CA SER A 58 7.96 -21.66 -6.01
C SER A 58 7.57 -20.18 -5.85
N ILE A 59 6.30 -19.84 -6.11
CA ILE A 59 5.78 -18.48 -5.90
C ILE A 59 5.93 -18.06 -4.44
N GLU A 60 5.63 -18.93 -3.49
CA GLU A 60 5.73 -18.64 -2.06
C GLU A 60 7.17 -18.36 -1.61
N ILE A 61 8.13 -19.17 -2.07
CA ILE A 61 9.57 -18.98 -1.79
C ILE A 61 10.04 -17.63 -2.33
N TRP A 62 9.80 -17.36 -3.61
CA TRP A 62 10.25 -16.10 -4.23
C TRP A 62 9.55 -14.87 -3.66
N TYR A 63 8.27 -14.99 -3.31
CA TYR A 63 7.54 -13.93 -2.63
C TYR A 63 8.12 -13.65 -1.23
N ALA A 64 8.37 -14.69 -0.44
CA ALA A 64 8.95 -14.57 0.90
C ALA A 64 10.34 -13.93 0.85
N THR A 65 11.20 -14.36 -0.08
CA THR A 65 12.54 -13.79 -0.27
C THR A 65 12.49 -12.32 -0.69
N SER A 66 11.58 -11.97 -1.62
CA SER A 66 11.36 -10.57 -2.03
C SER A 66 10.92 -9.69 -0.87
N GLU A 67 9.98 -10.18 -0.07
CA GLU A 67 9.41 -9.46 1.05
C GLU A 67 10.42 -9.29 2.19
N TYR A 68 11.23 -10.32 2.45
CA TYR A 68 12.34 -10.23 3.40
C TYR A 68 13.37 -9.18 2.98
N LEU A 69 13.81 -9.20 1.72
CA LEU A 69 14.68 -8.17 1.16
C LEU A 69 14.07 -6.78 1.29
N ARG A 70 12.76 -6.66 1.05
CA ARG A 70 12.06 -5.38 1.18
C ARG A 70 12.08 -4.83 2.61
N GLN A 71 11.93 -5.71 3.60
CA GLN A 71 11.95 -5.34 5.01
C GLN A 71 13.36 -4.95 5.48
N GLU A 72 14.39 -5.68 5.03
CA GLU A 72 15.80 -5.45 5.37
C GLU A 72 16.38 -4.14 4.79
N MET A 73 15.78 -3.58 3.74
CA MET A 73 16.26 -2.31 3.15
C MET A 73 16.27 -1.16 4.14
N ASN A 74 15.20 -0.98 4.92
CA ASN A 74 15.07 0.17 5.82
C ASN A 74 16.12 0.14 6.96
N PRO A 75 16.31 -0.99 7.67
CA PRO A 75 17.44 -1.16 8.58
C PRO A 75 18.79 -0.93 7.90
N ASN A 76 19.00 -1.44 6.69
CA ASN A 76 20.26 -1.30 5.96
C ASN A 76 20.59 0.17 5.69
N PHE A 77 19.65 0.97 5.15
CA PHE A 77 19.86 2.40 4.95
C PHE A 77 20.17 3.13 6.27
N ARG A 78 19.48 2.80 7.36
CA ARG A 78 19.74 3.41 8.68
C ARG A 78 21.11 3.06 9.25
N MET A 79 21.66 1.91 8.90
CA MET A 79 22.96 1.45 9.40
C MET A 79 24.12 1.93 8.53
N THR A 80 23.94 1.94 7.20
CA THR A 80 25.01 2.28 6.25
C THR A 80 25.09 3.79 6.00
N ASP A 81 23.98 4.44 5.67
CA ASP A 81 23.93 5.87 5.38
C ASP A 81 22.50 6.44 5.62
N PRO A 82 22.22 6.95 6.84
CA PRO A 82 20.94 7.56 7.17
C PRO A 82 20.59 8.78 6.31
N PHE A 83 21.59 9.45 5.72
CA PHE A 83 21.42 10.64 4.91
C PHE A 83 21.35 10.32 3.41
N ASN A 84 21.24 9.04 3.06
CA ASN A 84 21.07 8.62 1.68
C ASN A 84 19.84 9.32 1.04
N PRO A 85 20.00 9.98 -0.11
CA PRO A 85 18.92 10.70 -0.79
C PRO A 85 17.67 9.86 -1.06
N VAL A 86 17.84 8.59 -1.49
CA VAL A 86 16.75 7.65 -1.77
C VAL A 86 15.96 7.36 -0.50
N HIS A 87 16.68 7.10 0.60
CA HIS A 87 16.06 6.84 1.90
C HIS A 87 15.29 8.07 2.40
N MET A 88 15.91 9.25 2.35
CA MET A 88 15.26 10.50 2.77
C MET A 88 13.98 10.79 1.98
N MET A 89 13.99 10.63 0.65
CA MET A 89 12.81 10.89 -0.20
C MET A 89 11.67 9.92 0.10
N SER A 90 11.97 8.63 0.25
CA SER A 90 10.96 7.60 0.51
C SER A 90 10.43 7.64 1.94
N PHE A 91 11.28 7.86 2.94
CA PHE A 91 10.89 7.86 4.36
C PHE A 91 10.12 9.13 4.75
N SER A 92 10.50 10.28 4.19
CA SER A 92 9.75 11.53 4.40
C SER A 92 8.39 11.55 3.69
N GLY A 93 8.13 10.58 2.80
CA GLY A 93 6.93 10.56 1.96
C GLY A 93 6.91 11.64 0.88
N ALA A 94 8.04 12.30 0.62
CA ALA A 94 8.13 13.34 -0.40
C ALA A 94 7.96 12.76 -1.82
N ARG A 95 8.66 11.66 -2.12
CA ARG A 95 8.55 10.91 -3.37
C ARG A 95 9.19 9.54 -3.19
N GLY A 96 8.58 8.52 -3.79
CA GLY A 96 9.08 7.16 -3.64
C GLY A 96 8.34 6.41 -2.53
N ASN A 97 8.04 5.14 -2.80
CA ASN A 97 7.59 4.17 -1.81
C ASN A 97 8.73 3.16 -1.58
N ALA A 98 8.81 2.55 -0.41
CA ALA A 98 9.63 1.36 -0.13
C ALA A 98 9.54 0.31 -1.24
N SER A 99 8.37 0.05 -1.83
CA SER A 99 8.24 -0.88 -2.96
C SER A 99 8.96 -0.40 -4.24
N GLN A 100 9.03 0.90 -4.48
CA GLN A 100 9.77 1.47 -5.63
C GLN A 100 11.27 1.44 -5.36
N VAL A 101 11.69 1.72 -4.13
CA VAL A 101 13.10 1.56 -3.71
C VAL A 101 13.53 0.10 -3.83
N HIS A 102 12.66 -0.85 -3.45
CA HIS A 102 12.90 -2.29 -3.62
C HIS A 102 13.25 -2.68 -5.05
N GLN A 103 12.55 -2.12 -6.03
CA GLN A 103 12.81 -2.39 -7.44
C GLN A 103 14.14 -1.80 -7.94
N LEU A 104 14.65 -0.77 -7.27
CA LEU A 104 15.93 -0.13 -7.61
C LEU A 104 17.12 -0.91 -7.07
N VAL A 105 17.06 -1.35 -5.80
CA VAL A 105 18.24 -1.90 -5.08
C VAL A 105 18.07 -3.34 -4.57
N GLY A 106 16.84 -3.83 -4.44
CA GLY A 106 16.54 -5.18 -3.97
C GLY A 106 16.49 -6.17 -5.14
N MET A 107 15.32 -6.76 -5.34
CA MET A 107 14.98 -7.57 -6.51
C MET A 107 13.63 -7.08 -7.06
N ARG A 108 13.40 -7.21 -8.36
CA ARG A 108 12.12 -6.80 -8.94
C ARG A 108 11.00 -7.82 -8.61
N GLY A 109 11.36 -9.09 -8.46
CA GLY A 109 10.48 -10.15 -7.97
C GLY A 109 9.60 -10.77 -9.06
N LEU A 110 8.49 -11.35 -8.64
CA LEU A 110 7.57 -12.07 -9.53
C LEU A 110 6.69 -11.09 -10.33
N MET A 111 6.35 -11.49 -11.55
CA MET A 111 5.46 -10.74 -12.44
C MET A 111 4.27 -11.60 -12.84
N SER A 112 3.16 -10.94 -13.18
CA SER A 112 1.99 -11.60 -13.72
C SER A 112 1.97 -11.55 -15.25
N ASP A 113 1.44 -12.59 -15.85
CA ASP A 113 1.11 -12.63 -17.27
C ASP A 113 -0.08 -11.68 -17.60
N PRO A 114 -0.41 -11.45 -18.88
CA PRO A 114 -1.57 -10.66 -19.27
C PRO A 114 -2.90 -11.18 -18.70
N GLN A 115 -3.01 -12.48 -18.42
CA GLN A 115 -4.18 -13.14 -17.84
C GLN A 115 -4.28 -12.93 -16.33
N GLY A 116 -3.21 -12.47 -15.67
CA GLY A 116 -3.12 -12.27 -14.21
C GLY A 116 -2.58 -13.47 -13.43
N GLN A 117 -2.09 -14.51 -14.10
CA GLN A 117 -1.39 -15.63 -13.46
C GLN A 117 0.06 -15.25 -13.19
N MET A 118 0.59 -15.68 -12.04
CA MET A 118 1.98 -15.44 -11.68
C MET A 118 2.90 -16.31 -12.51
N ILE A 119 3.95 -15.70 -13.07
CA ILE A 119 4.97 -16.39 -13.86
C ILE A 119 5.99 -17.00 -12.89
N ASP A 120 6.30 -18.28 -13.06
CA ASP A 120 7.26 -19.06 -12.24
C ASP A 120 8.72 -18.62 -12.39
N LEU A 121 8.98 -17.58 -13.19
CA LEU A 121 10.32 -17.04 -13.45
C LEU A 121 10.45 -15.65 -12.79
N PRO A 122 11.10 -15.56 -11.62
CA PRO A 122 11.30 -14.28 -10.93
C PRO A 122 12.34 -13.42 -11.65
N ILE A 123 12.20 -12.11 -11.52
CA ILE A 123 13.22 -11.14 -11.92
C ILE A 123 14.11 -10.89 -10.70
N GLN A 124 15.26 -11.55 -10.67
CA GLN A 124 16.23 -11.49 -9.58
C GLN A 124 17.03 -10.18 -9.62
N SER A 125 17.28 -9.67 -10.84
CA SER A 125 18.03 -8.44 -11.06
C SER A 125 17.22 -7.21 -10.63
N ASN A 126 17.91 -6.13 -10.29
CA ASN A 126 17.29 -4.83 -10.02
C ASN A 126 17.61 -3.80 -11.12
N LEU A 127 16.98 -2.62 -11.03
CA LEU A 127 17.18 -1.58 -12.04
C LEU A 127 18.58 -0.97 -12.01
N ARG A 128 19.33 -1.09 -10.90
CA ARG A 128 20.74 -0.68 -10.83
C ARG A 128 21.64 -1.65 -11.60
N GLU A 129 21.42 -2.95 -11.44
CA GLU A 129 22.19 -4.04 -12.07
C GLU A 129 21.86 -4.19 -13.56
N GLY A 130 20.64 -3.81 -13.95
CA GLY A 130 20.11 -4.00 -15.30
C GLY A 130 19.28 -5.29 -15.40
N LEU A 131 18.50 -5.40 -16.48
CA LEU A 131 17.67 -6.57 -16.74
C LEU A 131 18.17 -7.30 -17.98
N SER A 132 18.17 -8.63 -17.94
CA SER A 132 18.35 -9.45 -19.12
C SER A 132 17.18 -9.29 -20.11
N LEU A 133 17.36 -9.72 -21.35
CA LEU A 133 16.31 -9.67 -22.38
C LEU A 133 15.02 -10.37 -21.91
N THR A 134 15.14 -11.54 -21.30
CA THR A 134 14.01 -12.33 -20.81
C THR A 134 13.29 -11.62 -19.67
N GLU A 135 14.02 -11.13 -18.67
CA GLU A 135 13.45 -10.37 -17.54
C GLU A 135 12.75 -9.09 -18.01
N TYR A 136 13.34 -8.39 -18.99
CA TYR A 136 12.75 -7.19 -19.57
C TYR A 136 11.42 -7.50 -20.27
N ILE A 137 11.37 -8.53 -21.12
CA ILE A 137 10.14 -8.93 -21.83
C ILE A 137 9.04 -9.33 -20.83
N ILE A 138 9.39 -10.09 -19.79
CA ILE A 138 8.44 -10.48 -18.73
C ILE A 138 7.89 -9.24 -18.03
N SER A 139 8.75 -8.28 -17.71
CA SER A 139 8.33 -7.02 -17.09
C SER A 139 7.40 -6.19 -18.00
N CYS A 140 7.50 -6.30 -19.32
CA CYS A 140 6.66 -5.54 -20.24
C CYS A 140 5.18 -5.97 -20.18
N TYR A 141 4.89 -7.25 -19.92
CA TYR A 141 3.50 -7.72 -19.82
C TYR A 141 2.74 -7.04 -18.67
N GLY A 142 3.33 -7.05 -17.48
CA GLY A 142 2.77 -6.38 -16.30
C GLY A 142 2.65 -4.87 -16.50
N ALA A 143 3.66 -4.23 -17.07
CA ALA A 143 3.63 -2.79 -17.34
C ALA A 143 2.53 -2.40 -18.33
N ARG A 144 2.39 -3.13 -19.45
CA ARG A 144 1.35 -2.87 -20.46
C ARG A 144 -0.05 -3.06 -19.87
N LYS A 145 -0.27 -4.14 -19.12
CA LYS A 145 -1.55 -4.40 -18.43
C LYS A 145 -1.89 -3.28 -17.47
N GLY A 146 -0.93 -2.82 -16.65
CA GLY A 146 -1.14 -1.71 -15.72
C GLY A 146 -1.57 -0.40 -16.41
N VAL A 147 -0.94 -0.05 -17.54
CA VAL A 147 -1.33 1.15 -18.32
C VAL A 147 -2.73 1.01 -18.90
N VAL A 148 -3.04 -0.16 -19.49
CA VAL A 148 -4.36 -0.43 -20.08
C VAL A 148 -5.45 -0.42 -19.01
N ASP A 149 -5.24 -1.11 -17.88
CA ASP A 149 -6.18 -1.15 -16.76
C ASP A 149 -6.41 0.24 -16.17
N THR A 150 -5.38 1.08 -16.10
CA THR A 150 -5.51 2.47 -15.63
C THR A 150 -6.39 3.28 -16.58
N ALA A 151 -6.21 3.12 -17.90
CA ALA A 151 -7.03 3.82 -18.89
C ALA A 151 -8.52 3.39 -18.79
N VAL A 152 -8.79 2.09 -18.68
CA VAL A 152 -10.15 1.54 -18.52
C VAL A 152 -10.79 1.99 -17.20
N ARG A 153 -10.04 1.92 -16.09
CA ARG A 153 -10.54 2.37 -14.79
C ARG A 153 -10.82 3.87 -14.75
N THR A 154 -10.09 4.66 -15.54
CA THR A 154 -10.35 6.11 -15.66
C THR A 154 -11.72 6.38 -16.28
N SER A 155 -12.10 5.63 -17.33
CA SER A 155 -13.45 5.75 -17.90
C SER A 155 -14.54 5.30 -16.94
N ASP A 156 -14.33 4.18 -16.24
CA ASP A 156 -15.32 3.64 -15.29
C ASP A 156 -15.55 4.58 -14.11
N ALA A 157 -14.48 5.19 -13.58
CA ALA A 157 -14.57 6.17 -12.50
C ALA A 157 -15.40 7.39 -12.94
N GLY A 158 -15.13 7.92 -14.14
CA GLY A 158 -15.89 9.04 -14.70
C GLY A 158 -17.37 8.70 -14.91
N TYR A 159 -17.65 7.51 -15.43
CA TYR A 159 -19.03 7.01 -15.60
C TYR A 159 -19.75 6.86 -14.26
N LEU A 160 -19.10 6.28 -13.25
CA LEU A 160 -19.66 6.14 -11.91
C LEU A 160 -19.97 7.51 -11.29
N THR A 161 -19.04 8.47 -11.37
CA THR A 161 -19.27 9.83 -10.87
C THR A 161 -20.46 10.48 -11.57
N ARG A 162 -20.58 10.34 -12.89
CA ARG A 162 -21.74 10.87 -13.63
C ARG A 162 -23.05 10.28 -13.13
N ARG A 163 -23.14 8.95 -12.97
CA ARG A 163 -24.35 8.30 -12.47
C ARG A 163 -24.70 8.72 -11.04
N LEU A 164 -23.70 8.85 -10.18
CA LEU A 164 -23.91 9.33 -8.81
C LEU A 164 -24.47 10.74 -8.82
N VAL A 165 -23.90 11.64 -9.63
CA VAL A 165 -24.37 13.03 -9.78
C VAL A 165 -25.80 13.08 -10.31
N GLU A 166 -26.13 12.29 -11.33
CA GLU A 166 -27.50 12.23 -11.91
C GLU A 166 -28.56 11.84 -10.86
N VAL A 167 -28.22 10.97 -9.90
CA VAL A 167 -29.15 10.58 -8.81
C VAL A 167 -29.24 11.67 -7.73
N VAL A 168 -28.11 12.28 -7.34
CA VAL A 168 -28.07 13.22 -6.20
C VAL A 168 -28.28 14.69 -6.59
N GLN A 169 -28.37 15.04 -7.87
CA GLN A 169 -28.46 16.42 -8.35
C GLN A 169 -29.61 17.23 -7.76
N HIS A 170 -30.67 16.56 -7.29
CA HIS A 170 -31.84 17.20 -6.68
C HIS A 170 -31.76 17.34 -5.14
N ILE A 171 -30.69 16.83 -4.51
CA ILE A 171 -30.48 16.89 -3.06
C ILE A 171 -29.89 18.25 -2.69
N VAL A 172 -30.67 19.11 -2.05
CA VAL A 172 -30.25 20.45 -1.61
C VAL A 172 -30.64 20.66 -0.15
N VAL A 173 -29.73 21.19 0.65
CA VAL A 173 -30.00 21.59 2.04
C VAL A 173 -30.89 22.83 2.05
N ARG A 174 -32.17 22.67 2.40
CA ARG A 174 -33.17 23.77 2.42
C ARG A 174 -33.52 24.28 3.81
N ARG A 175 -33.32 23.46 4.85
CA ARG A 175 -33.70 23.75 6.24
C ARG A 175 -32.56 23.35 7.17
N THR A 176 -32.43 24.07 8.28
CA THR A 176 -31.41 23.83 9.31
C THR A 176 -31.76 22.63 10.17
N ASP A 177 -33.01 22.50 10.61
CA ASP A 177 -33.52 21.34 11.34
C ASP A 177 -34.84 20.85 10.73
N CYS A 178 -34.95 19.54 10.58
CA CYS A 178 -36.17 18.86 10.11
C CYS A 178 -37.01 18.29 11.26
N GLY A 179 -36.53 18.36 12.51
CA GLY A 179 -37.23 17.92 13.72
C GLY A 179 -37.31 16.40 13.89
N THR A 180 -36.66 15.62 13.03
CA THR A 180 -36.76 14.15 13.09
C THR A 180 -36.07 13.58 14.34
N THR A 181 -36.68 12.56 14.93
CA THR A 181 -36.10 11.75 16.02
C THR A 181 -35.40 10.49 15.50
N ARG A 182 -35.44 10.24 14.18
CA ARG A 182 -34.83 9.05 13.60
C ARG A 182 -33.34 9.27 13.39
N GLY A 183 -32.52 8.40 13.98
CA GLY A 183 -31.08 8.33 13.78
C GLY A 183 -30.62 6.96 13.29
N ILE A 184 -29.34 6.87 12.95
CA ILE A 184 -28.66 5.60 12.67
C ILE A 184 -27.75 5.32 13.85
N SER A 185 -27.90 4.17 14.50
CA SER A 185 -27.00 3.75 15.57
C SER A 185 -25.64 3.33 15.00
N VAL A 186 -24.57 3.94 15.51
CA VAL A 186 -23.20 3.62 15.12
C VAL A 186 -22.49 3.05 16.34
N SER A 187 -22.08 1.79 16.27
CA SER A 187 -21.32 1.12 17.32
C SER A 187 -19.96 0.66 16.80
N PRO A 188 -18.90 0.70 17.63
CA PRO A 188 -17.64 0.07 17.29
C PRO A 188 -17.87 -1.44 17.36
N ARG A 189 -18.10 -2.09 16.20
CA ARG A 189 -18.22 -3.55 16.15
C ARG A 189 -16.96 -4.18 16.74
N ASN A 190 -17.15 -5.04 17.74
CA ASN A 190 -16.15 -5.87 18.42
C ASN A 190 -14.87 -6.10 17.60
N GLY A 191 -13.80 -5.37 17.92
CA GLY A 191 -12.41 -5.67 17.51
C GLY A 191 -12.00 -5.45 16.06
N MET A 192 -12.91 -5.22 15.10
CA MET A 192 -12.54 -5.06 13.67
C MET A 192 -12.37 -3.62 13.21
N MET A 193 -12.87 -2.62 13.95
CA MET A 193 -12.77 -1.22 13.57
C MET A 193 -11.76 -0.49 14.45
N PRO A 194 -10.63 -0.01 13.90
CA PRO A 194 -9.71 0.86 14.61
C PRO A 194 -10.45 2.09 15.16
N GLU A 195 -10.18 2.46 16.41
CA GLU A 195 -10.79 3.63 17.08
C GLU A 195 -10.73 4.90 16.22
N ARG A 196 -9.64 5.09 15.46
CA ARG A 196 -9.46 6.22 14.56
C ARG A 196 -10.55 6.32 13.47
N ILE A 197 -10.99 5.19 12.92
CA ILE A 197 -12.04 5.16 11.89
C ILE A 197 -13.40 5.47 12.51
N PHE A 198 -13.62 4.99 13.73
CA PHE A 198 -14.81 5.28 14.50
C PHE A 198 -14.92 6.78 14.82
N ILE A 199 -13.83 7.39 15.31
CA ILE A 199 -13.74 8.84 15.55
C ILE A 199 -14.05 9.64 14.28
N GLN A 200 -13.42 9.29 13.15
CA GLN A 200 -13.65 9.98 11.86
C GLN A 200 -15.10 9.86 11.39
N THR A 201 -15.76 8.74 11.69
CA THR A 201 -17.16 8.54 11.32
C THR A 201 -18.09 9.45 12.13
N LEU A 202 -17.76 9.71 13.39
CA LEU A 202 -18.58 10.52 14.31
C LEU A 202 -18.39 12.03 14.12
N ILE A 203 -17.16 12.49 13.84
CA ILE A 203 -16.85 13.92 13.74
C ILE A 203 -17.74 14.59 12.67
N GLY A 204 -18.34 15.72 13.03
CA GLY A 204 -19.16 16.54 12.13
C GLY A 204 -20.59 16.02 11.90
N ARG A 205 -21.01 14.97 12.63
CA ARG A 205 -22.41 14.55 12.71
C ARG A 205 -23.11 15.19 13.91
N VAL A 206 -24.44 15.15 13.90
CA VAL A 206 -25.31 15.66 14.97
C VAL A 206 -25.91 14.49 15.75
N LEU A 207 -25.98 14.62 17.08
CA LEU A 207 -26.61 13.62 17.94
C LEU A 207 -28.12 13.53 17.74
N ALA A 208 -28.62 12.32 17.51
CA ALA A 208 -30.05 12.04 17.38
C ALA A 208 -30.76 11.96 18.74
N ASP A 209 -30.07 11.47 19.77
CA ASP A 209 -30.56 11.28 21.14
C ASP A 209 -29.52 11.75 22.17
N ASP A 210 -29.98 12.03 23.39
CA ASP A 210 -29.12 12.34 24.53
C ASP A 210 -28.26 11.12 24.90
N ILE A 211 -26.97 11.34 25.16
CA ILE A 211 -26.04 10.30 25.60
C ILE A 211 -25.79 10.44 27.10
N TYR A 212 -26.06 9.36 27.83
CA TYR A 212 -25.83 9.25 29.26
C TYR A 212 -24.72 8.24 29.56
N ILE A 213 -23.83 8.59 30.48
CA ILE A 213 -22.90 7.65 31.12
C ILE A 213 -23.34 7.51 32.57
N GLY A 214 -23.99 6.39 32.89
CA GLY A 214 -24.66 6.20 34.18
C GLY A 214 -25.83 7.17 34.35
N THR A 215 -25.83 7.96 35.43
CA THR A 215 -26.85 8.99 35.71
C THR A 215 -26.51 10.37 35.14
N ARG A 216 -25.32 10.54 34.55
CA ARG A 216 -24.83 11.82 34.05
C ARG A 216 -25.07 11.96 32.55
N CYS A 217 -25.76 13.02 32.14
CA CYS A 217 -25.84 13.42 30.73
C CYS A 217 -24.47 13.93 30.27
N VAL A 218 -23.93 13.32 29.21
CA VAL A 218 -22.61 13.66 28.64
C VAL A 218 -22.75 14.54 27.41
N ALA A 219 -23.79 14.32 26.62
CA ALA A 219 -24.13 15.13 25.45
C ALA A 219 -25.64 15.14 25.21
N ILE A 220 -26.13 16.26 24.71
CA ILE A 220 -27.57 16.46 24.45
C ILE A 220 -27.90 16.24 22.97
N ARG A 221 -29.16 15.92 22.69
CA ARG A 221 -29.72 15.83 21.35
C ARG A 221 -29.49 17.13 20.58
N ASN A 222 -29.31 17.01 19.26
CA ASN A 222 -29.03 18.11 18.34
C ASN A 222 -27.67 18.82 18.58
N GLN A 223 -26.79 18.24 19.40
CA GLN A 223 -25.42 18.74 19.57
C GLN A 223 -24.49 18.18 18.50
N ASP A 224 -23.66 19.05 17.93
CA ASP A 224 -22.60 18.67 16.98
C ASP A 224 -21.50 17.88 17.68
N ILE A 225 -21.08 16.78 17.05
CA ILE A 225 -20.00 15.93 17.56
C ILE A 225 -18.64 16.51 17.13
N GLY A 226 -18.02 17.25 18.03
CA GLY A 226 -16.64 17.73 17.91
C GLY A 226 -15.62 16.81 18.57
N ILE A 227 -14.33 17.04 18.31
CA ILE A 227 -13.20 16.24 18.84
C ILE A 227 -13.26 16.13 20.38
N GLY A 228 -13.60 17.21 21.08
CA GLY A 228 -13.70 17.20 22.54
C GLY A 228 -14.88 16.43 23.13
N LEU A 229 -15.93 16.14 22.34
CA LEU A 229 -17.00 15.24 22.75
C LEU A 229 -16.64 13.79 22.43
N VAL A 230 -16.02 13.53 21.28
CA VAL A 230 -15.58 12.18 20.91
C VAL A 230 -14.59 11.60 21.93
N ASN A 231 -13.64 12.40 22.40
CA ASN A 231 -12.68 11.98 23.43
C ASN A 231 -13.31 11.70 24.81
N ARG A 232 -14.60 12.02 25.01
CA ARG A 232 -15.35 11.70 26.23
C ARG A 232 -16.19 10.42 26.08
N PHE A 233 -16.35 9.91 24.85
CA PHE A 233 -17.08 8.67 24.55
C PHE A 233 -16.17 7.45 24.45
N ILE A 234 -14.87 7.67 24.24
CA ILE A 234 -13.80 6.67 24.34
C ILE A 234 -13.29 6.68 25.77
#